data_AF-A0A4S8PQP0-F1
#
_entry.id   AF-A0A4S8PQP0-F1
#
_cell.length_a   1.000
_cell.length_b   1.000
_cell.length_c   1.000
_cell.angle_alpha   90.00
_cell.angle_beta   90.00
_cell.angle_gamma   90.00
#
_symmetry.space_group_name_H-M   'P 1'
#
loop_
_entity.id
_entity.type
_entity.pdbx_description
1 polymer ?
#
loop_
_entity_poly.entity_id
_entity_poly.type
_entity_poly.pdbx_seq_one_letter_code
_entity_poly.pdbx_strand_id
1 'polypeptide(L)'
;MQLATRHRSAVAAVLLACAAVYIAVALSQWLFGVGLDPRDDTLSRAAGIGFTDEARGTLFSFVPVVLPAAAALLAPATRPGRVIGRLTRLVYVLYLVIGVLLAMSAARYGFDDVGQLAEEGQVFIDTRAAVERLLLDAVWLALAVIGLLSTGWSGIRERASQAEGRGDDGDH
;
A
#
# COMPACT_ATOMS: atom_id res chain seq x y z
N MET A 1 -18.33 28.71 0.60
CA MET A 1 -17.14 27.90 0.96
C MET A 1 -17.44 26.50 1.49
N GLN A 2 -18.48 26.26 2.31
CA GLN A 2 -18.77 24.94 2.90
C GLN A 2 -19.05 23.80 1.89
N LEU A 3 -19.70 24.09 0.76
CA LEU A 3 -19.98 23.09 -0.30
C LEU A 3 -18.69 22.55 -0.95
N ALA A 4 -17.73 23.43 -1.23
CA ALA A 4 -16.43 23.05 -1.80
C ALA A 4 -15.63 22.16 -0.82
N THR A 5 -15.69 22.46 0.48
CA THR A 5 -15.04 21.65 1.53
C THR A 5 -15.65 20.26 1.64
N ARG A 6 -16.99 20.16 1.60
CA ARG A 6 -17.71 18.87 1.63
C ARG A 6 -17.40 18.01 0.41
N HIS A 7 -17.36 18.63 -0.78
CA HIS A 7 -17.03 17.92 -2.02
C HIS A 7 -15.60 17.38 -2.01
N ARG A 8 -14.62 18.19 -1.57
CA ARG A 8 -13.22 17.75 -1.43
C ARG A 8 -13.06 16.59 -0.45
N SER A 9 -13.74 16.63 0.69
CA SER A 9 -13.71 15.51 1.65
C SER A 9 -14.34 14.23 1.12
N ALA A 10 -15.42 14.34 0.35
CA ALA A 10 -16.07 13.19 -0.26
C ALA A 10 -15.16 12.54 -1.32
N VAL A 11 -14.54 13.36 -2.18
CA VAL A 11 -13.56 12.87 -3.17
C VAL A 11 -12.38 12.19 -2.48
N ALA A 12 -11.79 12.81 -1.46
CA ALA A 12 -10.69 12.21 -0.70
C ALA A 12 -11.08 10.86 -0.06
N ALA A 13 -12.30 10.75 0.48
CA ALA A 13 -12.80 9.50 1.04
C ALA A 13 -12.96 8.41 -0.03
N VAL A 14 -13.50 8.76 -1.21
CA VAL A 14 -13.63 7.83 -2.34
C VAL A 14 -12.26 7.35 -2.81
N LEU A 15 -11.27 8.24 -2.92
CA LEU A 15 -9.90 7.86 -3.30
C LEU A 15 -9.28 6.86 -2.31
N LEU A 16 -9.46 7.10 -1.00
CA LEU A 16 -8.99 6.17 0.03
C LEU A 16 -9.74 4.83 -0.02
N ALA A 17 -11.04 4.84 -0.26
CA ALA A 17 -11.83 3.63 -0.42
C ALA A 17 -11.36 2.81 -1.62
N CYS A 18 -11.11 3.44 -2.77
CA CYS A 18 -10.57 2.77 -3.95
C CYS A 18 -9.19 2.15 -3.66
N ALA A 19 -8.28 2.88 -3.01
CA ALA A 19 -6.98 2.33 -2.62
C ALA A 19 -7.11 1.13 -1.68
N ALA A 20 -8.00 1.22 -0.69
CA ALA A 20 -8.27 0.12 0.24
C ALA A 20 -8.84 -1.12 -0.46
N VAL A 21 -9.70 -0.94 -1.47
CA VAL A 21 -10.22 -2.05 -2.27
C VAL A 21 -9.09 -2.75 -3.03
N TYR A 22 -8.17 -2.02 -3.65
CA TYR A 22 -7.01 -2.62 -4.34
C TYR A 22 -6.14 -3.43 -3.38
N ILE A 23 -5.88 -2.89 -2.19
CA ILE A 23 -5.10 -3.60 -1.15
C ILE A 23 -5.85 -4.87 -0.70
N ALA A 24 -7.16 -4.80 -0.52
CA ALA A 24 -7.98 -5.95 -0.13
C ALA A 24 -8.02 -7.04 -1.21
N VAL A 25 -8.12 -6.64 -2.49
CA VAL A 25 -8.06 -7.58 -3.64
C VAL A 25 -6.70 -8.26 -3.69
N ALA A 26 -5.60 -7.49 -3.61
CA ALA A 26 -4.26 -8.07 -3.57
C ALA A 26 -4.06 -9.02 -2.38
N LEU A 27 -4.56 -8.65 -1.20
CA LEU A 27 -4.51 -9.52 -0.04
C LEU A 27 -5.29 -10.82 -0.29
N SER A 28 -6.49 -10.74 -0.87
CA SER A 28 -7.28 -11.94 -1.19
C SER A 28 -6.57 -12.85 -2.19
N GLN A 29 -6.02 -12.29 -3.27
CA GLN A 29 -5.24 -13.02 -4.27
C GLN A 29 -4.02 -13.70 -3.63
N TRP A 30 -3.31 -13.00 -2.74
CA TRP A 30 -2.18 -13.58 -2.02
C TRP A 30 -2.59 -14.72 -1.07
N LEU A 31 -3.69 -14.56 -0.31
CA LEU A 31 -4.17 -15.60 0.59
C LEU A 31 -4.59 -16.87 -0.18
N PHE A 32 -5.26 -16.73 -1.32
CA PHE A 32 -5.52 -17.84 -2.23
C PHE A 32 -4.21 -18.43 -2.78
N GLY A 33 -3.26 -17.57 -3.15
CA GLY A 33 -1.95 -17.97 -3.66
C GLY A 33 -1.13 -18.85 -2.70
N VAL A 34 -1.24 -18.59 -1.39
CA VAL A 34 -0.53 -19.33 -0.33
C VAL A 34 -1.31 -20.59 0.14
N GLY A 35 -2.42 -20.94 -0.53
CA GLY A 35 -3.14 -22.19 -0.27
C GLY A 35 -4.13 -22.13 0.90
N LEU A 36 -4.68 -20.94 1.19
CA LEU A 36 -5.80 -20.79 2.13
C LEU A 36 -7.16 -21.01 1.45
N ASP A 37 -7.20 -21.50 0.21
CA ASP A 37 -8.45 -21.93 -0.43
C ASP A 37 -8.93 -23.25 0.20
N PRO A 38 -10.12 -23.29 0.83
CA PRO A 38 -10.69 -24.53 1.38
C PRO A 38 -11.08 -25.57 0.31
N ARG A 39 -10.90 -25.28 -0.99
CA ARG A 39 -11.26 -26.16 -2.12
C ARG A 39 -10.06 -26.87 -2.76
N ASP A 40 -8.86 -26.76 -2.19
CA ASP A 40 -7.62 -27.21 -2.85
C ASP A 40 -7.41 -28.74 -2.84
N ASP A 41 -7.62 -29.36 -4.00
CA ASP A 41 -6.98 -30.61 -4.41
C ASP A 41 -5.64 -30.33 -5.14
N THR A 42 -4.74 -31.30 -5.15
CA THR A 42 -3.32 -31.26 -5.63
C THR A 42 -3.01 -30.53 -6.96
N LEU A 43 -3.99 -30.23 -7.82
CA LEU A 43 -3.83 -29.46 -9.06
C LEU A 43 -3.82 -27.92 -8.86
N SER A 44 -4.12 -27.43 -7.66
CA SER A 44 -4.31 -25.99 -7.40
C SER A 44 -3.03 -25.19 -7.11
N ARG A 45 -1.89 -25.84 -6.84
CA ARG A 45 -0.64 -25.13 -6.48
C ARG A 45 -0.01 -24.33 -7.63
N ALA A 46 -0.13 -24.79 -8.88
CA ALA A 46 0.31 -24.02 -10.04
C ALA A 46 -0.54 -22.74 -10.25
N ALA A 47 -1.79 -22.74 -9.79
CA ALA A 47 -2.61 -21.53 -9.72
C ALA A 47 -2.12 -20.59 -8.61
N GLY A 48 -1.50 -21.13 -7.55
CA GLY A 48 -0.93 -20.37 -6.43
C GLY A 48 0.15 -19.37 -6.83
N ILE A 49 1.03 -19.73 -7.78
CA ILE A 49 2.01 -18.81 -8.37
C ILE A 49 1.30 -17.72 -9.18
N GLY A 50 0.31 -18.09 -10.00
CA GLY A 50 -0.47 -17.14 -10.80
C GLY A 50 -1.17 -16.10 -9.93
N PHE A 51 -1.83 -16.53 -8.85
CA PHE A 51 -2.48 -15.63 -7.90
C PHE A 51 -1.49 -14.75 -7.14
N THR A 52 -0.28 -15.24 -6.86
CA THR A 52 0.76 -14.43 -6.19
C THR A 52 1.36 -13.37 -7.11
N ASP A 53 1.57 -13.70 -8.39
CA ASP A 53 1.99 -12.73 -9.40
C ASP A 53 0.89 -11.70 -9.71
N GLU A 54 -0.39 -12.10 -9.75
CA GLU A 54 -1.51 -11.18 -9.84
C GLU A 54 -1.62 -10.27 -8.61
N ALA A 55 -1.43 -10.82 -7.40
CA ALA A 55 -1.44 -10.04 -6.16
C ALA A 55 -0.33 -8.97 -6.16
N ARG A 56 0.86 -9.31 -6.66
CA ARG A 56 1.94 -8.33 -6.91
C ARG A 56 1.53 -7.27 -7.91
N GLY A 57 0.97 -7.67 -9.05
CA GLY A 57 0.52 -6.72 -10.08
C GLY A 57 -0.54 -5.74 -9.59
N THR A 58 -1.47 -6.22 -8.76
CA THR A 58 -2.51 -5.39 -8.15
C THR A 58 -1.95 -4.43 -7.11
N LEU A 59 -1.09 -4.93 -6.21
CA LEU A 59 -0.56 -4.16 -5.09
C LEU A 59 0.55 -3.20 -5.52
N PHE A 60 1.53 -3.64 -6.29
CA PHE A 60 2.65 -2.82 -6.78
C PHE A 60 2.26 -2.04 -8.04
N SER A 61 1.12 -1.36 -7.96
CA SER A 61 0.60 -0.49 -9.00
C SER A 61 0.48 0.96 -8.52
N PHE A 62 0.29 1.87 -9.46
CA PHE A 62 0.17 3.30 -9.16
C PHE A 62 -1.02 3.62 -8.26
N VAL A 63 -2.11 2.86 -8.35
CA VAL A 63 -3.38 3.16 -7.66
C VAL A 63 -3.21 3.18 -6.13
N PRO A 64 -2.80 2.09 -5.46
CA PRO A 64 -2.68 2.07 -4.01
C PRO A 64 -1.60 3.01 -3.45
N VAL A 65 -0.67 3.50 -4.29
CA VAL A 65 0.39 4.43 -3.87
C VAL A 65 0.00 5.90 -4.08
N VAL A 66 -0.62 6.23 -5.21
CA VAL A 66 -0.92 7.63 -5.60
C VAL A 66 -2.25 8.12 -5.03
N LEU A 67 -3.28 7.27 -4.96
CA LEU A 67 -4.60 7.69 -4.48
C LEU A 67 -4.58 8.20 -3.03
N PRO A 68 -3.86 7.55 -2.08
CA PRO A 68 -3.75 8.07 -0.72
C PRO A 68 -3.03 9.42 -0.67
N ALA A 69 -1.98 9.63 -1.49
CA ALA A 69 -1.31 10.94 -1.59
C ALA A 69 -2.26 12.02 -2.12
N ALA A 70 -3.02 11.71 -3.19
CA ALA A 70 -4.02 12.63 -3.74
C ALA A 70 -5.12 12.96 -2.71
N ALA A 71 -5.56 11.97 -1.92
CA ALA A 71 -6.53 12.19 -0.85
C ALA A 71 -5.98 13.12 0.25
N ALA A 72 -4.70 12.99 0.62
CA ALA A 72 -4.05 13.88 1.56
C ALA A 72 -3.93 15.33 1.04
N LEU A 73 -3.65 15.53 -0.25
CA LEU A 73 -3.59 16.86 -0.86
C LEU A 73 -4.97 17.55 -0.90
N LEU A 74 -6.04 16.76 -1.03
CA LEU A 74 -7.42 17.27 -1.04
C LEU A 74 -8.00 17.49 0.36
N ALA A 75 -7.32 17.00 1.41
CA ALA A 75 -7.80 17.07 2.78
C ALA A 75 -7.84 18.53 3.27
N PRO A 76 -9.01 19.07 3.66
CA PRO A 76 -9.10 20.44 4.16
C PRO A 76 -8.48 20.58 5.55
N ALA A 77 -7.91 21.74 5.91
CA ALA A 77 -7.31 22.04 7.22
C ALA A 77 -8.31 22.11 8.42
N THR A 78 -9.42 21.39 8.33
CA THR A 78 -10.52 21.32 9.29
C THR A 78 -10.56 19.95 9.97
N ARG A 79 -11.40 19.76 11.00
CA ARG A 79 -11.58 18.45 11.68
C ARG A 79 -11.71 17.24 10.73
N PRO A 80 -12.52 17.26 9.64
CA PRO A 80 -12.61 16.12 8.73
C PRO A 80 -11.29 15.81 8.00
N GLY A 81 -10.46 16.82 7.69
CA GLY A 81 -9.16 16.56 7.08
C GLY A 81 -8.18 15.86 8.01
N ARG A 82 -8.28 16.06 9.33
CA ARG A 82 -7.48 15.29 10.31
C ARG A 82 -7.82 13.79 10.28
N VAL A 83 -9.10 13.46 10.07
CA VAL A 83 -9.55 12.06 9.93
C VAL A 83 -9.02 11.47 8.63
N ILE A 84 -9.13 12.20 7.51
CA ILE A 84 -8.59 11.79 6.20
C ILE A 84 -7.07 11.58 6.29
N GLY A 85 -6.33 12.46 6.96
CA GLY A 85 -4.89 12.30 7.15
C GLY A 85 -4.54 11.05 7.95
N ARG A 86 -5.28 10.73 9.03
CA ARG A 86 -5.08 9.48 9.79
C ARG A 86 -5.40 8.23 8.95
N LEU A 87 -6.51 8.25 8.21
CA LEU A 87 -6.90 7.16 7.31
C LEU A 87 -5.84 6.95 6.21
N THR A 88 -5.34 8.03 5.62
CA THR A 88 -4.27 7.97 4.62
C THR A 88 -3.03 7.27 5.17
N ARG A 89 -2.60 7.62 6.39
CA ARG A 89 -1.47 6.95 7.05
C ARG A 89 -1.75 5.47 7.30
N LEU A 90 -2.96 5.14 7.75
CA LEU A 90 -3.36 3.74 7.98
C LEU A 90 -3.31 2.94 6.67
N VAL A 91 -3.82 3.49 5.58
CA VAL A 91 -3.77 2.87 4.24
C VAL A 91 -2.32 2.65 3.79
N TYR A 92 -1.43 3.63 3.96
CA TYR A 92 0.00 3.45 3.65
C TYR A 92 0.68 2.41 4.55
N VAL A 93 0.37 2.38 5.85
CA VAL A 93 0.92 1.37 6.76
C VAL A 93 0.44 -0.03 6.34
N LEU A 94 -0.85 -0.18 6.03
CA LEU A 94 -1.42 -1.43 5.57
C LEU A 94 -0.77 -1.89 4.25
N TYR A 95 -0.60 -0.95 3.31
CA TYR A 95 0.12 -1.18 2.07
C TYR A 95 1.55 -1.70 2.31
N LEU A 96 2.30 -1.06 3.20
CA LEU A 96 3.67 -1.46 3.51
C LEU A 96 3.74 -2.84 4.16
N VAL A 97 2.86 -3.11 5.13
CA VAL A 97 2.83 -4.41 5.82
C VAL A 97 2.51 -5.52 4.82
N ILE A 98 1.46 -5.37 4.03
CA ILE A 98 1.07 -6.39 3.04
C ILE A 98 2.14 -6.51 1.95
N GLY A 99 2.65 -5.39 1.44
CA GLY A 99 3.69 -5.40 0.41
C GLY A 99 4.99 -6.05 0.86
N VAL A 100 5.43 -5.85 2.10
CA VAL A 100 6.59 -6.54 2.67
C VAL A 100 6.34 -8.04 2.80
N LEU A 101 5.18 -8.44 3.33
CA LEU A 101 4.83 -9.86 3.45
C LEU A 101 4.83 -10.54 2.08
N LEU A 102 4.26 -9.86 1.07
CA LEU A 102 4.13 -10.36 -0.28
C LEU A 102 5.50 -10.45 -0.98
N ALA A 103 6.33 -9.41 -0.89
CA ALA A 103 7.69 -9.40 -1.42
C ALA A 103 8.59 -10.47 -0.76
N MET A 104 8.49 -10.63 0.56
CA MET A 104 9.21 -11.67 1.30
C MET A 104 8.75 -13.07 0.91
N SER A 105 7.45 -13.29 0.72
CA SER A 105 6.91 -14.58 0.30
C SER A 105 7.39 -14.94 -1.11
N ALA A 106 7.38 -13.99 -2.04
CA ALA A 106 7.86 -14.17 -3.41
C ALA A 106 9.37 -14.39 -3.46
N ALA A 107 10.15 -13.63 -2.67
CA ALA A 107 11.60 -13.81 -2.55
C ALA A 107 11.94 -15.20 -2.01
N ARG A 108 11.27 -15.62 -0.92
CA ARG A 108 11.49 -16.95 -0.34
C ARG A 108 11.26 -18.06 -1.37
N TYR A 109 10.20 -17.96 -2.17
CA TYR A 109 9.92 -18.93 -3.23
C TYR A 109 10.97 -18.87 -4.35
N GLY A 110 11.30 -17.67 -4.84
CA GLY A 110 12.25 -17.46 -5.93
C GLY A 110 13.72 -17.78 -5.61
N PHE A 111 14.09 -17.90 -4.33
CA PHE A 111 15.41 -18.35 -3.90
C PHE A 111 15.45 -19.84 -3.51
N ASP A 112 14.30 -20.52 -3.45
CA ASP A 112 14.19 -21.93 -3.05
C ASP A 112 14.10 -22.84 -4.28
N ASP A 113 15.22 -22.98 -5.00
CA ASP A 113 15.30 -23.83 -6.18
C ASP A 113 14.99 -25.30 -5.86
N VAL A 114 15.33 -25.76 -4.65
CA VAL A 114 15.07 -27.13 -4.18
C VAL A 114 13.58 -27.35 -3.93
N GLY A 115 12.91 -26.37 -3.31
CA GLY A 115 11.45 -26.36 -3.14
C GLY A 115 10.74 -26.34 -4.48
N GLN A 116 11.13 -25.46 -5.41
CA GLN A 116 10.55 -25.40 -6.76
C GLN A 116 10.74 -26.72 -7.52
N LEU A 117 11.93 -27.33 -7.46
CA LEU A 117 12.18 -28.63 -8.08
C LEU A 117 11.34 -29.75 -7.46
N ALA A 118 11.16 -29.74 -6.13
CA ALA A 118 10.37 -30.74 -5.42
C ALA A 118 8.86 -30.58 -5.65
N GLU A 119 8.37 -29.34 -5.80
CA GLU A 119 6.95 -29.02 -5.92
C GLU A 119 6.47 -28.99 -7.38
N GLU A 120 7.32 -28.54 -8.31
CA GLU A 120 6.94 -28.27 -9.71
C GLU A 120 7.73 -29.09 -10.73
N GLY A 121 8.77 -29.81 -10.29
CA GLY A 121 9.62 -30.64 -11.16
C GLY A 121 10.60 -29.86 -12.05
N GLN A 122 10.57 -28.53 -12.00
CA GLN A 122 11.49 -27.63 -12.69
C GLN A 122 11.59 -26.29 -11.95
N VAL A 123 12.69 -25.57 -12.14
CA VAL A 123 12.86 -24.21 -11.61
C VAL A 123 12.14 -23.23 -12.53
N PHE A 124 11.06 -22.62 -12.03
CA PHE A 124 10.27 -21.64 -12.78
C PHE A 124 10.79 -20.20 -12.63
N ILE A 125 11.40 -19.88 -11.49
CA ILE A 125 11.92 -18.54 -11.21
C ILE A 125 13.43 -18.65 -10.98
N ASP A 126 14.20 -18.15 -11.94
CA ASP A 126 15.65 -17.99 -11.80
C ASP A 126 15.96 -16.96 -10.69
N THR A 127 16.99 -17.22 -9.89
CA THR A 127 17.49 -16.36 -8.82
C THR A 127 17.68 -14.91 -9.28
N ARG A 128 18.16 -14.70 -10.52
CA ARG A 128 18.31 -13.35 -11.08
C ARG A 128 16.96 -12.65 -11.24
N ALA A 129 15.97 -13.34 -11.77
CA ALA A 129 14.63 -12.80 -11.96
C ALA A 129 13.96 -12.52 -10.60
N ALA A 130 14.20 -13.35 -9.58
CA ALA A 130 13.76 -13.11 -8.22
C ALA A 130 14.35 -11.81 -7.63
N VAL A 131 15.64 -11.56 -7.84
CA VAL A 131 16.31 -10.32 -7.41
C VAL A 131 15.76 -9.09 -8.15
N GLU A 132 15.61 -9.15 -9.47
CA GLU A 132 15.05 -8.04 -10.26
C GLU A 132 13.63 -7.70 -9.80
N ARG A 133 12.81 -8.73 -9.55
CA ARG A 133 11.46 -8.60 -8.99
C ARG A 133 11.47 -7.97 -7.58
N LEU A 134 12.37 -8.41 -6.70
CA LEU A 134 12.50 -7.87 -5.35
C LEU A 134 12.95 -6.40 -5.34
N LEU A 135 13.84 -6.01 -6.25
CA LEU A 135 14.27 -4.62 -6.41
C LEU A 135 13.11 -3.71 -6.86
N LEU A 136 12.28 -4.18 -7.80
CA LEU A 136 11.09 -3.45 -8.22
C LEU A 136 10.09 -3.27 -7.07
N ASP A 137 9.85 -4.33 -6.30
CA ASP A 137 8.96 -4.27 -5.12
C ASP A 137 9.52 -3.29 -4.06
N ALA A 138 10.85 -3.30 -3.85
CA ALA A 138 11.51 -2.38 -2.94
C ALA A 138 11.35 -0.90 -3.37
N VAL A 139 11.37 -0.60 -4.67
CA VAL A 139 11.11 0.76 -5.18
C VAL A 139 9.68 1.19 -4.83
N TRP A 140 8.68 0.33 -5.03
CA TRP A 140 7.30 0.64 -4.67
C TRP A 140 7.10 0.86 -3.17
N LEU A 141 7.72 0.02 -2.34
CA LEU A 141 7.71 0.19 -0.89
C LEU A 141 8.37 1.51 -0.47
N ALA A 142 9.51 1.87 -1.09
CA ALA A 142 10.17 3.14 -0.83
C ALA A 142 9.28 4.34 -1.20
N LEU A 143 8.58 4.30 -2.33
CA LEU A 143 7.61 5.34 -2.72
C LEU A 143 6.47 5.46 -1.71
N ALA A 144 5.95 4.34 -1.20
CA ALA A 144 4.93 4.36 -0.15
C ALA A 144 5.45 4.93 1.18
N VAL A 145 6.70 4.66 1.56
CA VAL A 145 7.34 5.28 2.74
C VAL A 145 7.47 6.79 2.55
N ILE A 146 7.91 7.26 1.37
CA ILE A 146 7.99 8.70 1.05
C ILE A 146 6.60 9.33 1.15
N GLY A 147 5.58 8.68 0.58
CA GLY A 147 4.18 9.10 0.71
C GLY A 147 3.75 9.23 2.18
N LEU A 148 4.00 8.20 2.99
CA LEU A 148 3.68 8.20 4.41
C LEU A 148 4.38 9.35 5.16
N LEU A 149 5.69 9.55 4.96
CA LEU A 149 6.47 10.60 5.61
C LEU A 149 6.01 12.01 5.21
N SER A 150 5.67 12.20 3.94
CA SER A 150 5.16 13.49 3.44
C SER A 150 3.86 13.91 4.13
N THR A 151 2.95 12.95 4.38
CA THR A 151 1.72 13.20 5.17
C THR A 151 2.00 13.39 6.67
N GLY A 152 3.15 12.90 7.13
CA GLY A 152 3.70 13.11 8.46
C GLY A 152 4.05 14.58 8.71
N TRP A 153 4.88 15.12 7.83
CA TRP A 153 5.46 16.45 7.92
C TRP A 153 4.49 17.60 7.70
N SER A 154 3.52 17.47 6.80
CA SER A 154 2.49 18.50 6.59
C SER A 154 1.72 18.83 7.87
N GLY A 155 1.38 17.79 8.66
CA GLY A 155 0.67 17.96 9.94
C GLY A 155 1.52 18.52 11.09
N ILE A 156 2.85 18.46 11.02
CA ILE A 156 3.76 19.08 12.00
C ILE A 156 3.93 20.56 11.68
N ARG A 157 4.14 20.89 10.39
CA ARG A 157 4.30 22.27 9.91
C ARG A 157 3.05 23.11 10.21
N GLU A 158 1.85 22.58 10.01
CA GLU A 158 0.60 23.28 10.36
C GLU A 158 0.47 23.59 11.86
N ARG A 159 1.01 22.75 12.74
CA ARG A 159 0.97 22.98 14.19
C ARG A 159 1.96 24.06 14.63
N ALA A 160 3.15 24.10 14.01
CA ALA A 160 4.14 25.14 14.26
C ALA A 160 3.59 26.52 13.83
N SER A 161 3.00 26.63 12.63
CA SER A 161 2.45 27.89 12.14
C SER A 161 1.24 28.41 12.94
N GLN A 162 0.42 27.53 13.52
CA GLN A 162 -0.68 27.94 14.42
C GLN A 162 -0.21 28.35 15.82
N ALA A 163 0.94 27.85 16.28
CA ALA A 163 1.51 28.25 17.56
C ALA A 163 2.17 29.65 17.46
N GLU A 164 2.80 29.94 16.33
CA GLU A 164 3.49 31.21 16.07
C GLU A 164 2.50 32.37 15.87
N GLY A 165 1.40 32.16 15.16
CA GLY A 165 0.34 33.18 14.99
C GLY A 165 -0.50 33.47 16.25
N ARG A 166 -0.35 32.69 17.33
CA ARG A 166 -1.03 32.92 18.62
C ARG A 166 -0.13 33.59 19.66
N GLY A 167 1.17 33.71 19.37
CA GLY A 167 2.13 34.40 20.22
C GLY A 167 2.22 35.92 19.98
N ASP A 168 1.64 36.41 18.88
CA ASP A 168 1.79 37.80 18.42
C ASP A 168 0.60 38.72 18.79
N ASP A 169 -0.52 38.15 19.23
CA ASP A 169 -1.74 38.91 19.62
C ASP A 169 -1.77 39.27 21.13
N GLY A 170 -0.66 39.09 21.86
CA GLY A 170 -0.60 39.16 23.32
C GLY A 170 0.08 40.41 23.92
N ASP A 171 0.73 41.24 23.10
CA ASP A 171 1.51 42.39 23.57
C ASP A 171 1.13 43.66 22.79
N HIS A 172 -0.04 44.24 23.05
CA HIS A 172 -0.34 45.66 22.81
C HIS A 172 -1.41 46.19 23.76
#